data_AF-A0A1Q8G343-F1
#
_entry.id   AF-A0A1Q8G343-F1
#
_cell.length_a   1.000
_cell.length_b   1.000
_cell.length_c   1.000
_cell.angle_alpha   90.00
_cell.angle_beta   90.00
_cell.angle_gamma   90.00
#
_symmetry.space_group_name_H-M   'P 1'
#
loop_
_entity.id
_entity.type
_entity.pdbx_description
1 polymer ?
#
loop_
_entity_poly.entity_id
_entity_poly.type
_entity_poly.pdbx_seq_one_letter_code
_entity_poly.pdbx_strand_id
1 'polypeptide(L)'
;MTSPATKLRKPLYAKNGVDSSSSNGGKSRQPKASIFDVKAGSPPVLVPESPLINFLSQLSLHQRKGIQNIRLTQSLGYATNHVFSDADELYLWLSPGERLISNFPWPAEQYRKKWFRVDLTAPFVLQFAESVTDADALQHIVGRAYF
;
A
#
# COMPACT_ATOMS: atom_id res chain seq x y z
N MET A 1 49.19 -17.25 41.35
CA MET A 1 48.68 -16.07 40.63
C MET A 1 47.20 -15.91 41.01
N THR A 2 46.91 -15.24 42.12
CA THR A 2 46.40 -13.84 42.24
C THR A 2 44.87 -13.74 42.09
N SER A 3 44.21 -13.77 43.25
CA SER A 3 42.94 -13.21 43.77
C SER A 3 41.79 -12.62 42.92
N PRO A 4 40.56 -12.54 43.50
CA PRO A 4 39.25 -12.56 42.84
C PRO A 4 38.54 -11.18 42.79
N ALA A 5 37.43 -11.09 42.06
CA ALA A 5 36.56 -9.91 42.02
C ALA A 5 35.32 -10.06 42.92
N THR A 6 35.02 -8.97 43.61
CA THR A 6 34.27 -8.84 44.86
C THR A 6 32.80 -8.48 44.66
N LYS A 7 31.92 -9.09 45.49
CA LYS A 7 30.51 -8.72 45.70
C LYS A 7 30.38 -7.28 46.22
N LEU A 8 29.52 -6.47 45.62
CA LEU A 8 29.08 -5.19 46.20
C LEU A 8 27.64 -5.25 46.71
N ARG A 9 27.48 -4.89 47.99
CA ARG A 9 26.25 -4.89 48.81
C ARG A 9 25.41 -3.62 48.59
N LYS A 10 24.10 -3.73 48.88
CA LYS A 10 23.14 -2.63 49.13
C LYS A 10 23.41 -1.95 50.49
N PRO A 11 23.00 -0.68 50.67
CA PRO A 11 21.97 -0.35 51.69
C PRO A 11 20.98 0.75 51.18
N LEU A 12 19.67 0.66 51.46
CA LEU A 12 18.87 1.09 52.63
C LEU A 12 18.58 2.62 52.76
N TYR A 13 17.30 2.95 52.52
CA TYR A 13 16.44 3.99 53.13
C TYR A 13 16.92 5.43 53.35
N ALA A 14 16.17 6.41 52.81
CA ALA A 14 15.77 7.63 53.52
C ALA A 14 14.51 8.24 52.91
N LYS A 15 13.75 8.95 53.76
CA LYS A 15 12.35 9.36 53.67
C LYS A 15 12.26 10.89 53.76
N ASN A 16 11.13 11.43 53.31
CA ASN A 16 10.49 12.70 53.70
C ASN A 16 10.83 13.99 52.94
N GLY A 17 9.78 14.76 52.62
CA GLY A 17 9.85 16.17 52.26
C GLY A 17 8.67 16.64 51.42
N VAL A 18 7.54 16.93 52.07
CA VAL A 18 6.43 17.74 51.54
C VAL A 18 6.63 19.16 52.05
N ASP A 19 6.67 20.17 51.17
CA ASP A 19 6.15 21.51 51.39
C ASP A 19 6.16 22.35 50.10
N SER A 20 5.38 23.42 50.16
CA SER A 20 4.75 24.11 49.05
C SER A 20 5.47 25.41 48.68
N SER A 21 5.23 25.85 47.44
CA SER A 21 4.99 27.25 47.02
C SER A 21 6.04 27.90 46.12
N SER A 22 5.47 28.47 45.03
CA SER A 22 5.80 29.77 44.44
C SER A 22 6.63 29.82 43.15
N SER A 23 5.87 30.08 42.08
CA SER A 23 6.10 31.13 41.08
C SER A 23 7.29 31.01 40.12
N ASN A 24 7.01 30.71 38.85
CA ASN A 24 7.38 31.64 37.79
C ASN A 24 6.56 31.44 36.51
N GLY A 25 6.22 32.55 35.86
CA GLY A 25 5.37 32.60 34.68
C GLY A 25 6.04 32.09 33.40
N GLY A 26 5.21 31.50 32.55
CA GLY A 26 5.54 31.21 31.16
C GLY A 26 4.24 31.08 30.37
N LYS A 27 4.01 32.00 29.43
CA LYS A 27 2.86 32.00 28.52
C LYS A 27 2.79 30.69 27.74
N SER A 28 2.00 29.73 28.21
CA SER A 28 1.59 28.57 27.43
C SER A 28 0.64 29.03 26.34
N ARG A 29 1.18 29.27 25.14
CA ARG A 29 0.39 29.29 23.90
C ARG A 29 -0.26 27.92 23.74
N GLN A 30 -1.49 27.76 24.20
CA GLN A 30 -2.30 26.60 23.82
C GLN A 30 -2.67 26.76 22.34
N PRO A 31 -2.30 25.83 21.44
CA PRO A 31 -2.80 25.86 20.08
C PRO A 31 -4.31 25.59 20.13
N LYS A 32 -5.07 26.51 19.52
CA LYS A 32 -6.50 26.36 19.23
C LYS A 32 -6.74 24.97 18.65
N ALA A 33 -7.65 24.22 19.26
CA ALA A 33 -8.21 23.03 18.66
C ALA A 33 -8.80 23.43 17.30
N SER A 34 -8.17 23.01 16.20
CA SER A 34 -8.78 23.06 14.89
C SER A 34 -9.85 21.98 14.86
N ILE A 35 -11.07 22.37 15.16
CA ILE A 35 -12.26 21.59 14.83
C ILE A 35 -12.26 21.51 13.31
N PHE A 36 -11.80 20.38 12.77
CA PHE A 36 -12.07 20.02 11.39
C PHE A 36 -13.56 19.72 11.32
N ASP A 37 -14.35 20.73 10.97
CA ASP A 37 -15.69 20.56 10.42
C ASP A 37 -15.55 19.82 9.08
N VAL A 38 -15.53 18.48 9.14
CA VAL A 38 -15.60 17.63 7.96
C VAL A 38 -17.05 17.65 7.49
N LYS A 39 -17.37 18.69 6.71
CA LYS A 39 -18.62 18.76 5.97
C LYS A 39 -18.69 17.58 5.02
N ALA A 40 -19.79 16.84 5.16
CA ALA A 40 -20.08 15.59 4.50
C ALA A 40 -19.90 15.63 2.97
N GLY A 41 -18.97 14.80 2.53
CA GLY A 41 -18.83 14.27 1.18
C GLY A 41 -17.80 13.17 1.33
N SER A 42 -18.21 11.90 1.25
CA SER A 42 -17.26 10.79 1.25
C SER A 42 -16.17 11.11 0.23
N PRO A 43 -14.88 11.09 0.61
CA PRO A 43 -13.81 11.40 -0.33
C PRO A 43 -13.98 10.52 -1.57
N PRO A 44 -13.84 11.08 -2.78
CA PRO A 44 -14.06 10.31 -4.00
C PRO A 44 -13.20 9.05 -3.97
N VAL A 45 -13.82 7.91 -4.29
CA VAL A 45 -13.11 6.64 -4.45
C VAL A 45 -12.16 6.80 -5.64
N LEU A 46 -10.89 7.06 -5.35
CA LEU A 46 -9.88 7.32 -6.35
C LEU A 46 -9.32 5.98 -6.83
N VAL A 47 -9.99 5.37 -7.82
CA VAL A 47 -9.47 4.17 -8.47
C VAL A 47 -8.19 4.57 -9.22
N PRO A 48 -7.05 3.89 -8.98
CA PRO A 48 -5.82 4.22 -9.67
C PRO A 48 -5.93 3.87 -11.16
N GLU A 49 -5.91 4.88 -12.02
CA GLU A 49 -5.78 4.68 -13.48
C GLU A 49 -4.48 3.94 -13.82
N SER A 50 -4.59 2.80 -14.48
CA SER A 50 -3.45 1.98 -14.91
C SER A 50 -3.85 1.17 -16.14
N PRO A 51 -3.03 1.16 -17.22
CA PRO A 51 -3.26 0.29 -18.37
C PRO A 51 -3.46 -1.17 -17.97
N LEU A 52 -2.76 -1.66 -16.95
CA LEU A 52 -2.88 -3.04 -16.49
C LEU A 52 -4.22 -3.29 -15.79
N ILE A 53 -4.67 -2.35 -14.96
CA ILE A 53 -5.99 -2.44 -14.31
C ILE A 53 -7.08 -2.42 -15.39
N ASN A 54 -6.93 -1.55 -16.40
CA ASN A 54 -7.87 -1.42 -17.51
C ASN A 54 -7.87 -2.67 -18.43
N PHE A 55 -6.73 -3.35 -18.58
CA PHE A 55 -6.65 -4.64 -19.27
C PHE A 55 -7.41 -5.72 -18.48
N LEU A 56 -7.10 -5.85 -17.18
CA LEU A 56 -7.65 -6.91 -16.33
C LEU A 56 -9.15 -6.73 -16.05
N SER A 57 -9.66 -5.50 -16.03
CA SER A 57 -11.08 -5.21 -15.80
C SER A 57 -11.97 -5.63 -16.97
N GLN A 58 -11.43 -5.70 -18.19
CA GLN A 58 -12.14 -6.19 -19.38
C GLN A 58 -12.29 -7.72 -19.40
N LEU A 59 -11.49 -8.44 -18.61
CA LEU A 59 -11.55 -9.89 -18.51
C LEU A 59 -12.69 -10.32 -17.60
N SER A 60 -13.35 -11.42 -17.99
CA SER A 60 -14.21 -12.17 -17.06
C SER A 60 -13.38 -12.80 -15.94
N LEU A 61 -14.04 -13.14 -14.82
CA LEU A 61 -13.40 -13.86 -13.72
C LEU A 61 -12.74 -15.16 -14.21
N HIS A 62 -13.42 -15.93 -15.07
CA HIS A 62 -12.89 -17.16 -15.64
C HIS A 62 -11.60 -16.92 -16.44
N GLN A 63 -11.58 -15.88 -17.29
CA GLN A 63 -10.38 -15.51 -18.04
C GLN A 63 -9.23 -15.07 -17.13
N ARG A 64 -9.50 -14.28 -16.08
CA ARG A 64 -8.47 -13.90 -15.11
C ARG A 64 -7.91 -15.11 -14.36
N LYS A 65 -8.76 -16.03 -13.91
CA LYS A 65 -8.34 -17.30 -13.32
C LYS A 65 -7.64 -18.23 -14.32
N GLY A 66 -7.82 -18.03 -15.63
CA GLY A 66 -7.09 -18.76 -16.67
C GLY A 66 -5.63 -18.31 -16.84
N ILE A 67 -5.24 -17.14 -16.32
CA ILE A 67 -3.88 -16.62 -16.41
C ILE A 67 -3.16 -16.89 -15.09
N GLN A 68 -2.18 -17.78 -15.11
CA GLN A 68 -1.54 -18.34 -13.91
C GLN A 68 -0.09 -17.88 -13.74
N ASN A 69 0.35 -17.75 -12.48
CA ASN A 69 1.70 -17.37 -12.07
C ASN A 69 2.19 -16.10 -12.78
N ILE A 70 1.38 -15.04 -12.78
CA ILE A 70 1.70 -13.79 -13.46
C ILE A 70 2.65 -12.93 -12.62
N ARG A 71 3.76 -12.50 -13.24
CA ARG A 71 4.74 -11.62 -12.63
C ARG A 71 4.44 -10.16 -12.94
N LEU A 72 4.20 -9.37 -11.89
CA LEU A 72 4.08 -7.93 -12.00
C LEU A 72 5.47 -7.30 -12.12
N THR A 73 5.70 -6.52 -13.17
CA THR A 73 7.02 -5.94 -13.47
C THR A 73 6.95 -4.46 -13.83
N GLN A 74 8.14 -3.86 -13.95
CA GLN A 74 8.31 -2.49 -14.44
C GLN A 74 7.73 -2.25 -15.83
N SER A 75 7.75 -3.27 -16.69
CA SER A 75 7.21 -3.24 -18.05
C SER A 75 5.68 -3.21 -18.07
N LEU A 76 5.04 -3.61 -16.97
CA LEU A 76 3.59 -3.51 -16.76
C LEU A 76 3.19 -2.25 -15.97
N GLY A 77 4.14 -1.34 -15.71
CA GLY A 77 3.87 -0.07 -15.02
C GLY A 77 4.06 -0.09 -13.51
N TYR A 78 4.71 -1.10 -12.93
CA TYR A 78 4.88 -1.22 -11.47
C TYR A 78 6.33 -1.48 -11.06
N ALA A 79 6.82 -0.76 -10.06
CA ALA A 79 8.18 -0.87 -9.52
C ALA A 79 8.30 -2.03 -8.50
N THR A 80 7.90 -3.23 -8.91
CA THR A 80 8.01 -4.46 -8.13
C THR A 80 8.21 -5.66 -9.04
N ASN A 81 8.46 -6.83 -8.46
CA ASN A 81 8.63 -8.12 -9.15
C ASN A 81 7.77 -9.22 -8.50
N HIS A 82 6.69 -8.85 -7.81
CA HIS A 82 5.77 -9.82 -7.19
C HIS A 82 5.20 -10.78 -8.24
N VAL A 83 5.02 -12.03 -7.82
CA VAL A 83 4.34 -13.06 -8.59
C VAL A 83 3.02 -13.36 -7.88
N PHE A 84 1.95 -13.43 -8.65
CA PHE A 84 0.60 -13.73 -8.18
C PHE A 84 0.19 -15.08 -8.70
N SER A 85 -0.59 -15.83 -7.92
CA SER A 85 -1.04 -17.17 -8.32
C SER A 85 -1.87 -17.12 -9.60
N ASP A 86 -2.73 -16.11 -9.71
CA ASP A 86 -3.51 -15.85 -10.91
C ASP A 86 -3.76 -14.35 -11.15
N ALA A 87 -4.23 -14.00 -12.35
CA ALA A 87 -4.47 -12.60 -12.70
C ALA A 87 -5.67 -11.98 -11.97
N ASP A 88 -6.53 -12.79 -11.33
CA ASP A 88 -7.62 -12.26 -10.50
C ASP A 88 -7.07 -11.79 -9.14
N GLU A 89 -6.15 -12.56 -8.54
CA GLU A 89 -5.41 -12.13 -7.35
C GLU A 89 -4.61 -10.85 -7.63
N LEU A 90 -3.92 -10.78 -8.77
CA LEU A 90 -3.26 -9.56 -9.23
C LEU A 90 -4.25 -8.39 -9.35
N TYR A 91 -5.40 -8.61 -10.00
CA TYR A 91 -6.40 -7.56 -10.20
C TYR A 91 -6.94 -7.02 -8.87
N LEU A 92 -7.25 -7.90 -7.91
CA LEU A 92 -7.70 -7.52 -6.57
C LEU A 92 -6.61 -6.78 -5.79
N TRP A 93 -5.35 -7.18 -5.96
CA TRP A 93 -4.23 -6.48 -5.33
C TRP A 93 -4.03 -5.08 -5.92
N LEU A 94 -4.25 -4.90 -7.23
CA LEU A 94 -4.11 -3.63 -7.92
C LEU A 94 -5.27 -2.66 -7.70
N SER A 95 -6.49 -3.18 -7.58
CA SER A 95 -7.71 -2.39 -7.51
C SER A 95 -8.28 -2.34 -6.09
N PRO A 96 -8.45 -1.15 -5.48
CA PRO A 96 -9.04 -1.02 -4.14
C PRO A 96 -10.54 -1.39 -4.06
N GLY A 97 -11.18 -1.73 -5.19
CA GLY A 97 -12.63 -1.92 -5.26
C GLY A 97 -13.39 -0.63 -4.89
N GLU A 98 -14.66 -0.77 -4.48
CA GLU A 98 -15.53 0.36 -4.09
C GLU A 98 -15.19 0.97 -2.71
N ARG A 99 -14.18 0.43 -2.00
CA ARG A 99 -13.94 0.74 -0.59
C ARG A 99 -12.60 1.42 -0.36
N LEU A 100 -12.45 2.65 -0.85
CA LEU A 100 -11.44 3.57 -0.33
C LEU A 100 -12.02 4.34 0.86
N ILE A 101 -11.95 3.75 2.06
CA ILE A 101 -12.18 4.50 3.31
C ILE A 101 -10.86 5.19 3.63
N SER A 102 -10.78 6.50 3.36
CA SER A 102 -9.51 7.22 3.33
C SER A 102 -8.87 7.35 4.71
N ASN A 103 -7.60 6.95 4.79
CA ASN A 103 -6.52 7.48 5.64
C ASN A 103 -5.15 6.85 5.26
N PHE A 104 -5.16 5.73 4.51
CA PHE A 104 -3.96 5.05 4.05
C PHE A 104 -3.99 4.83 2.52
N PRO A 105 -2.85 4.96 1.82
CA PRO A 105 -2.76 4.64 0.40
C PRO A 105 -2.95 3.14 0.18
N TRP A 106 -3.66 2.78 -0.89
CA TRP A 106 -3.82 1.38 -1.30
C TRP A 106 -2.44 0.75 -1.54
N PRO A 107 -2.15 -0.48 -1.07
CA PRO A 107 -0.80 -1.04 -1.11
C PRO A 107 -0.15 -1.05 -2.49
N ALA A 108 -0.91 -1.30 -3.57
CA ALA A 108 -0.35 -1.27 -4.93
C ALA A 108 0.07 0.12 -5.40
N GLU A 109 -0.51 1.19 -4.85
CA GLU A 109 -0.25 2.57 -5.27
C GLU A 109 1.21 2.98 -5.04
N GLN A 110 1.85 2.46 -3.97
CA GLN A 110 3.25 2.75 -3.67
C GLN A 110 4.21 2.21 -4.75
N TYR A 111 3.79 1.19 -5.50
CA TYR A 111 4.58 0.59 -6.57
C TYR A 111 4.21 1.14 -7.96
N ARG A 112 3.07 1.84 -8.10
CA ARG A 112 2.57 2.28 -9.41
C ARG A 112 3.46 3.38 -10.01
N LYS A 113 3.84 3.21 -11.27
CA LYS A 113 4.50 4.26 -12.07
C LYS A 113 3.42 5.21 -12.63
N LYS A 114 3.22 6.36 -11.97
CA LYS A 114 2.15 7.33 -12.30
C LYS A 114 2.17 7.87 -13.74
N TRP A 115 3.33 7.85 -14.40
CA TRP A 115 3.52 8.33 -15.77
C TRP A 115 3.57 7.21 -16.81
N PHE A 116 3.24 5.98 -16.43
CA PHE A 116 3.20 4.85 -17.37
C PHE A 116 2.03 5.01 -18.36
N ARG A 117 2.36 5.19 -19.65
CA ARG A 117 1.41 5.52 -20.73
C ARG A 117 1.39 4.47 -21.86
N VAL A 118 1.99 3.31 -21.64
CA VAL A 118 2.08 2.27 -22.67
C VAL A 118 0.80 1.46 -22.68
N ASP A 119 0.18 1.35 -23.85
CA ASP A 119 -0.95 0.45 -24.07
C ASP A 119 -0.49 -1.00 -23.93
N LEU A 120 -1.23 -1.77 -23.15
CA LEU A 120 -0.90 -3.16 -22.85
C LEU A 120 -1.79 -4.08 -23.67
N THR A 121 -1.22 -4.69 -24.71
CA THR A 121 -1.90 -5.72 -25.51
C THR A 121 -1.86 -7.07 -24.81
N ALA A 122 -2.83 -7.94 -25.08
CA ALA A 122 -2.83 -9.29 -24.51
C ALA A 122 -1.52 -10.06 -24.76
N PRO A 123 -0.97 -10.17 -25.99
CA PRO A 123 0.29 -10.89 -26.21
C PRO A 123 1.44 -10.38 -25.34
N PHE A 124 1.50 -9.06 -25.12
CA PHE A 124 2.52 -8.44 -24.28
C PHE A 124 2.32 -8.72 -22.78
N VAL A 125 1.08 -8.67 -22.28
CA VAL A 125 0.81 -8.96 -20.86
C VAL A 125 1.04 -10.45 -20.56
N LEU A 126 0.59 -11.32 -21.47
CA LEU A 126 0.63 -12.76 -21.25
C LEU A 126 2.04 -13.34 -21.24
N GLN A 127 3.04 -12.66 -21.82
CA GLN A 127 4.45 -13.08 -21.72
C GLN A 127 4.98 -13.08 -20.26
N PHE A 128 4.30 -12.41 -19.34
CA PHE A 128 4.65 -12.36 -17.91
C PHE A 128 3.94 -13.43 -17.08
N ALA A 129 3.07 -14.24 -17.69
CA ALA A 129 2.42 -15.38 -17.06
C ALA A 129 3.15 -16.68 -17.43
N GLU A 130 3.09 -17.67 -16.53
CA GLU A 130 3.67 -18.99 -16.80
C GLU A 130 2.77 -19.83 -17.69
N SER A 131 1.45 -19.75 -17.47
CA SER A 131 0.46 -20.45 -18.30
C SER A 131 -0.82 -19.65 -18.45
N VAL A 132 -1.48 -19.85 -19.59
CA VAL A 132 -2.69 -19.13 -19.98
C VAL A 132 -3.65 -20.09 -20.64
N THR A 133 -4.86 -20.21 -20.09
CA THR A 133 -5.97 -20.91 -20.73
C THR A 133 -6.59 -20.00 -21.79
N ASP A 134 -6.76 -20.53 -23.01
CA ASP A 134 -7.47 -19.85 -24.11
C ASP A 134 -6.91 -18.44 -24.43
N ALA A 135 -5.60 -18.37 -24.70
CA ALA A 135 -4.92 -17.12 -25.03
C ALA A 135 -5.49 -16.45 -26.29
N ASP A 136 -6.02 -17.23 -27.23
CA ASP A 136 -6.59 -16.74 -28.49
C ASP A 136 -7.84 -15.88 -28.26
N ALA A 137 -8.68 -16.26 -27.29
CA ALA A 137 -9.84 -15.46 -26.90
C ALA A 137 -9.46 -14.08 -26.32
N LEU A 138 -8.22 -13.89 -25.87
CA LEU A 138 -7.77 -12.65 -25.24
C LEU A 138 -7.12 -11.66 -26.22
N GLN A 139 -6.80 -12.08 -27.45
CA GLN A 139 -5.94 -11.32 -28.37
C GLN A 139 -6.42 -9.90 -28.70
N HIS A 140 -7.73 -9.66 -28.65
CA HIS A 140 -8.34 -8.37 -28.98
C HIS A 140 -8.35 -7.36 -27.81
N ILE A 141 -7.96 -7.79 -26.61
CA ILE A 141 -8.03 -6.97 -25.40
C ILE A 141 -6.79 -6.08 -25.31
N VAL A 142 -7.05 -4.79 -25.08
CA VAL A 142 -6.02 -3.77 -24.89
C VAL A 142 -6.33 -2.95 -23.64
N GLY A 143 -5.40 -2.96 -22.70
CA GLY A 143 -5.42 -2.06 -21.56
C GLY A 143 -4.88 -0.70 -21.97
N ARG A 144 -5.77 0.28 -22.12
CA ARG A 144 -5.39 1.64 -22.52
C ARG A 144 -5.16 2.52 -21.30
N ALA A 145 -4.24 3.46 -21.44
CA ALA A 145 -4.14 4.57 -20.52
C ALA A 145 -5.19 5.63 -20.89
N TYR A 146 -6.15 5.90 -20.00
CA TYR A 146 -7.07 7.04 -20.17
C TYR A 146 -6.46 8.28 -19.49
N PHE A 147 -6.53 9.41 -20.18
CA PHE A 147 -6.01 10.71 -19.75
C PHE A 147 -7.12 11.75 -19.76
#